data_AF-A0A975TD86-F1
#
_entry.id   AF-A0A975TD86-F1
#
_cell.length_a   1.000
_cell.length_b   1.000
_cell.length_c   1.000
_cell.angle_alpha   90.00
_cell.angle_beta   90.00
_cell.angle_gamma   90.00
#
_symmetry.space_group_name_H-M   'P 1'
#
loop_
_entity.id
_entity.type
_entity.pdbx_description
1 polymer ?
#
loop_
_entity_poly.entity_id
_entity_poly.type
_entity_poly.pdbx_seq_one_letter_code
_entity_poly.pdbx_strand_id
1 'polypeptide(L)'
;MSEYCDEVLITDDHGAIGDAIARVEPSAIFGTQMERHVGKRLDIPCGVIAAPIHVQNFPIGYKPFMGYEGTNQITDLIYNSFTLGMEDHLLEIFGGHDTKEVITKGISAESDLNWTKDGLAELNKIPGFVRGKVKRNTEKFARERGIKDISAEVLYAAKEAVGA
;
A
#
# COMPACT_ATOMS: atom_id res chain seq x y z
N MET A 1 -13.39 2.51 -20.15
CA MET A 1 -13.32 2.27 -18.70
C MET A 1 -11.90 1.98 -18.22
N SER A 2 -11.05 1.31 -19.03
CA SER A 2 -9.64 1.04 -18.67
C SER A 2 -8.72 2.27 -18.60
N GLU A 3 -9.20 3.48 -18.91
CA GLU A 3 -8.40 4.71 -18.80
C GLU A 3 -8.27 5.21 -17.35
N TYR A 4 -9.16 4.78 -16.45
CA TYR A 4 -9.23 5.30 -15.08
C TYR A 4 -9.05 4.25 -13.99
N CYS A 5 -9.42 2.99 -14.26
CA CYS A 5 -9.24 1.87 -13.35
C CYS A 5 -9.18 0.54 -14.11
N ASP A 6 -8.50 -0.45 -13.53
CA ASP A 6 -8.36 -1.79 -14.10
C ASP A 6 -9.56 -2.70 -13.78
N GLU A 7 -10.10 -2.59 -12.57
CA GLU A 7 -11.20 -3.41 -12.04
C GLU A 7 -12.22 -2.51 -11.34
N VAL A 8 -13.52 -2.85 -11.49
CA VAL A 8 -14.62 -2.20 -10.78
C VAL A 8 -15.21 -3.19 -9.79
N LEU A 9 -15.17 -2.86 -8.50
CA LEU A 9 -15.78 -3.63 -7.43
C LEU A 9 -17.10 -2.96 -7.00
N ILE A 10 -18.20 -3.71 -7.05
CA ILE A 10 -19.53 -3.26 -6.61
C ILE A 10 -19.98 -4.15 -5.46
N THR A 11 -19.99 -3.62 -4.26
CA THR A 11 -20.45 -4.31 -3.04
C THR A 11 -20.76 -3.28 -1.95
N ASP A 12 -21.66 -3.62 -1.04
CA ASP A 12 -21.89 -2.93 0.23
C ASP A 12 -21.23 -3.65 1.42
N ASP A 13 -20.70 -4.86 1.20
CA ASP A 13 -19.97 -5.62 2.21
C ASP A 13 -18.56 -5.07 2.43
N HIS A 14 -18.34 -4.48 3.61
CA HIS A 14 -17.04 -3.98 4.04
C HIS A 14 -15.96 -5.06 4.16
N GLY A 15 -16.36 -6.32 4.42
CA GLY A 15 -15.43 -7.47 4.46
C GLY A 15 -14.81 -7.70 3.09
N ALA A 16 -15.64 -7.79 2.04
CA ALA A 16 -15.19 -7.92 0.66
C ALA A 16 -14.28 -6.77 0.21
N ILE A 17 -14.57 -5.53 0.63
CA ILE A 17 -13.70 -4.37 0.35
C ILE A 17 -12.35 -4.53 1.07
N GLY A 18 -12.36 -4.93 2.33
CA GLY A 18 -11.15 -5.17 3.11
C GLY A 18 -10.25 -6.24 2.50
N ASP A 19 -10.85 -7.35 2.07
CA ASP A 19 -10.14 -8.45 1.40
C ASP A 19 -9.57 -8.01 0.04
N ALA A 20 -10.30 -7.17 -0.71
CA ALA A 20 -9.81 -6.60 -1.95
C ALA A 20 -8.61 -5.67 -1.73
N ILE A 21 -8.65 -4.81 -0.71
CA ILE A 21 -7.53 -3.93 -0.34
C ILE A 21 -6.32 -4.76 0.09
N ALA A 22 -6.52 -5.78 0.94
CA ALA A 22 -5.45 -6.68 1.38
C ALA A 22 -4.84 -7.47 0.22
N ARG A 23 -5.65 -7.85 -0.77
CA ARG A 23 -5.17 -8.52 -1.99
C ARG A 23 -4.29 -7.57 -2.82
N VAL A 24 -4.78 -6.35 -3.08
CA VAL A 24 -4.12 -5.37 -3.97
C VAL A 24 -2.88 -4.73 -3.33
N GLU A 25 -2.85 -4.57 -1.99
CA GLU A 25 -1.86 -3.77 -1.25
C GLU A 25 -1.55 -2.42 -1.94
N PRO A 26 -2.52 -1.51 -2.02
CA PRO A 26 -2.29 -0.19 -2.60
C PRO A 26 -1.37 0.65 -1.70
N SER A 27 -0.64 1.59 -2.31
CA SER A 27 0.22 2.51 -1.56
C SER A 27 -0.54 3.61 -0.82
N ALA A 28 -1.80 3.85 -1.18
CA ALA A 28 -2.73 4.71 -0.44
C ALA A 28 -4.17 4.29 -0.75
N ILE A 29 -5.09 4.57 0.18
CA ILE A 29 -6.52 4.27 0.04
C ILE A 29 -7.31 5.57 0.06
N PHE A 30 -8.24 5.76 -0.87
CA PHE A 30 -9.18 6.88 -0.86
C PHE A 30 -10.60 6.34 -0.76
N GLY A 31 -11.24 6.50 0.40
CA GLY A 31 -12.53 5.88 0.68
C GLY A 31 -13.33 6.55 1.80
N THR A 32 -14.03 5.77 2.59
CA THR A 32 -14.84 6.22 3.72
C THR A 32 -14.07 6.03 5.03
N GLN A 33 -14.71 6.31 6.18
CA GLN A 33 -14.13 5.96 7.48
C GLN A 33 -13.96 4.46 7.68
N MET A 34 -14.72 3.61 6.97
CA MET A 34 -14.56 2.16 7.05
C MET A 34 -13.22 1.73 6.44
N GLU A 35 -12.89 2.24 5.25
CA GLU A 35 -11.60 1.98 4.60
C GLU A 35 -10.43 2.55 5.41
N ARG A 36 -10.62 3.66 6.14
CA ARG A 36 -9.61 4.15 7.08
C ARG A 36 -9.31 3.13 8.19
N HIS A 37 -10.32 2.41 8.68
CA HIS A 37 -10.11 1.36 9.67
C HIS A 37 -9.37 0.15 9.08
N VAL A 38 -9.67 -0.23 7.84
CA VAL A 38 -8.95 -1.27 7.10
C VAL A 38 -7.49 -0.86 6.89
N GLY A 39 -7.25 0.36 6.40
CA GLY A 39 -5.90 0.90 6.17
C GLY A 39 -5.04 0.89 7.43
N LYS A 40 -5.61 1.28 8.59
CA LYS A 40 -4.89 1.18 9.88
C LYS A 40 -4.49 -0.24 10.27
N ARG A 41 -5.26 -1.26 9.89
CA ARG A 41 -4.92 -2.68 10.18
C ARG A 41 -3.83 -3.20 9.25
N LEU A 42 -3.78 -2.68 8.03
CA LEU A 42 -2.84 -3.09 6.98
C LEU A 42 -1.61 -2.17 6.89
N ASP A 43 -1.53 -1.16 7.74
CA ASP A 43 -0.50 -0.12 7.71
C ASP A 43 -0.42 0.64 6.37
N ILE A 44 -1.60 0.96 5.81
CA ILE A 44 -1.74 1.70 4.56
C ILE A 44 -2.39 3.06 4.84
N PRO A 45 -1.80 4.18 4.38
CA PRO A 45 -2.37 5.49 4.61
C PRO A 45 -3.69 5.67 3.86
N CYS A 46 -4.61 6.40 4.47
CA CYS A 46 -5.97 6.57 3.94
C CYS A 46 -6.48 8.01 3.98
N GLY A 47 -6.96 8.50 2.84
CA GLY A 47 -7.73 9.73 2.67
C GLY A 47 -9.23 9.45 2.64
N VAL A 48 -10.02 10.22 3.40
CA VAL A 48 -11.48 10.05 3.43
C VAL A 48 -12.11 11.01 2.41
N ILE A 49 -12.79 10.46 1.40
CA ILE A 49 -13.40 11.19 0.27
C ILE A 49 -14.93 11.09 0.22
N ALA A 50 -15.53 10.17 0.98
CA ALA A 50 -16.96 9.91 0.94
C ALA A 50 -17.52 9.53 2.32
N ALA A 51 -18.85 9.69 2.47
CA ALA A 51 -19.59 9.17 3.61
C ALA A 51 -19.65 7.63 3.57
N PRO A 52 -19.69 6.94 4.72
CA PRO A 52 -19.75 7.46 6.09
C PRO A 52 -18.46 8.13 6.59
N ILE A 53 -18.62 9.22 7.37
CA ILE A 53 -17.53 10.08 7.86
C ILE A 53 -17.59 10.29 9.39
N HIS A 54 -16.49 10.80 9.98
CA HIS A 54 -16.38 11.14 11.40
C HIS A 54 -16.33 12.66 11.60
N VAL A 55 -16.43 13.17 12.85
CA VAL A 55 -16.45 14.62 13.13
C VAL A 55 -15.25 15.38 12.57
N GLN A 56 -14.10 14.72 12.42
CA GLN A 56 -12.89 15.29 11.81
C GLN A 56 -13.06 15.69 10.34
N ASN A 57 -14.05 15.11 9.65
CA ASN A 57 -14.40 15.43 8.26
C ASN A 57 -15.44 16.56 8.15
N PHE A 58 -15.85 17.16 9.27
CA PHE A 58 -16.65 18.40 9.32
C PHE A 58 -15.78 19.56 9.83
N PRO A 59 -14.77 19.99 9.05
CA PRO A 59 -13.94 21.11 9.44
C PRO A 59 -14.76 22.41 9.49
N ILE A 60 -14.46 23.26 10.47
CA ILE A 60 -14.99 24.63 10.51
C ILE A 60 -14.34 25.49 9.41
N GLY A 61 -13.08 25.17 9.07
CA GLY A 61 -12.36 25.83 7.98
C GLY A 61 -12.92 25.47 6.60
N TYR A 62 -12.75 26.39 5.64
CA TYR A 62 -13.21 26.20 4.27
C TYR A 62 -12.41 25.12 3.56
N LYS A 63 -13.01 23.93 3.39
CA LYS A 63 -12.41 22.76 2.72
C LYS A 63 -13.38 22.13 1.72
N PRO A 64 -13.71 22.82 0.62
CA PRO A 64 -14.60 22.27 -0.40
C PRO A 64 -13.92 21.11 -1.15
N PHE A 65 -14.71 20.19 -1.69
CA PHE A 65 -14.23 19.20 -2.68
C PHE A 65 -14.48 19.67 -4.12
N MET A 66 -15.36 20.66 -4.32
CA MET A 66 -15.76 21.14 -5.64
C MET A 66 -15.19 22.53 -5.94
N GLY A 67 -15.10 22.86 -7.24
CA GLY A 67 -14.57 24.13 -7.73
C GLY A 67 -13.04 24.22 -7.67
N TYR A 68 -12.49 25.36 -8.09
CA TYR A 68 -11.05 25.58 -8.16
C TYR A 68 -10.36 25.49 -6.79
N GLU A 69 -11.00 25.94 -5.72
CA GLU A 69 -10.42 25.75 -4.39
C GLU A 69 -10.48 24.28 -3.95
N GLY A 70 -11.52 23.54 -4.37
CA GLY A 70 -11.63 22.11 -4.08
C GLY A 70 -10.52 21.28 -4.72
N THR A 71 -10.03 21.68 -5.90
CA THR A 71 -8.87 21.01 -6.51
C THR A 71 -7.60 21.17 -5.69
N ASN A 72 -7.41 22.32 -5.02
CA ASN A 72 -6.27 22.51 -4.09
C ASN A 72 -6.40 21.56 -2.89
N GLN A 73 -7.58 21.50 -2.27
CA GLN A 73 -7.84 20.63 -1.12
C GLN A 73 -7.68 19.14 -1.45
N ILE A 74 -8.13 18.70 -2.63
CA ILE A 74 -7.96 17.32 -3.10
C ILE A 74 -6.49 17.01 -3.35
N THR A 75 -5.74 17.96 -3.94
CA THR A 75 -4.30 17.78 -4.21
C THR A 75 -3.53 17.59 -2.90
N ASP A 76 -3.81 18.43 -1.90
CA ASP A 76 -3.21 18.30 -0.57
C ASP A 76 -3.58 16.97 0.09
N LEU A 77 -4.86 16.55 -0.01
CA LEU A 77 -5.31 15.27 0.54
C LEU A 77 -4.56 14.08 -0.08
N ILE A 78 -4.40 14.07 -1.40
CA ILE A 78 -3.70 13.01 -2.12
C ILE A 78 -2.22 13.01 -1.72
N TYR A 79 -1.55 14.16 -1.81
CA TYR A 79 -0.13 14.27 -1.52
C TYR A 79 0.21 13.86 -0.08
N ASN A 80 -0.56 14.36 0.89
CA ASN A 80 -0.35 14.03 2.30
C ASN A 80 -0.62 12.55 2.59
N SER A 81 -1.57 11.91 1.91
CA SER A 81 -1.84 10.48 2.08
C SER A 81 -0.66 9.63 1.63
N PHE A 82 -0.03 9.95 0.50
CA PHE A 82 1.17 9.24 0.06
C PHE A 82 2.41 9.59 0.90
N THR A 83 2.59 10.86 1.24
CA THR A 83 3.79 11.34 1.94
C THR A 83 3.88 10.82 3.37
N LEU A 84 2.75 10.74 4.08
CA LEU A 84 2.71 10.15 5.43
C LEU A 84 3.25 8.71 5.42
N GLY A 85 2.88 7.91 4.41
CA GLY A 85 3.41 6.55 4.25
C GLY A 85 4.91 6.50 3.93
N MET A 86 5.46 7.56 3.31
CA MET A 86 6.91 7.67 3.06
C MET A 86 7.67 8.10 4.33
N GLU A 87 7.12 9.04 5.10
CA GLU A 87 7.72 9.54 6.34
C GLU A 87 7.81 8.45 7.41
N ASP A 88 6.73 7.68 7.61
CA ASP A 88 6.71 6.55 8.54
C ASP A 88 7.80 5.52 8.18
N HIS A 89 7.98 5.25 6.88
CA HIS A 89 9.02 4.35 6.40
C HIS A 89 10.45 4.88 6.58
N LEU A 90 10.67 6.18 6.35
CA LEU A 90 11.97 6.79 6.62
C LEU A 90 12.32 6.68 8.11
N LEU A 91 11.33 6.84 8.99
CA LEU A 91 11.52 6.67 10.43
C LEU A 91 11.87 5.22 10.82
N GLU A 92 11.32 4.21 10.14
CA GLU A 92 11.74 2.81 10.33
C GLU A 92 13.20 2.57 9.93
N ILE A 93 13.63 3.11 8.78
CA ILE A 93 15.02 2.94 8.29
C ILE A 93 16.02 3.65 9.20
N PHE A 94 15.70 4.84 9.67
CA PHE A 94 16.60 5.67 10.46
C PHE A 94 16.42 5.53 11.99
N GLY A 95 15.56 4.60 12.44
CA GLY A 95 15.44 4.17 13.85
C GLY A 95 14.74 5.17 14.78
N GLY A 96 13.77 5.94 14.27
CA GLY A 96 13.21 7.12 14.95
C GLY A 96 12.03 6.88 15.91
N HIS A 97 11.43 5.68 15.96
CA HIS A 97 10.34 5.37 16.90
C HIS A 97 10.71 4.25 17.85
N ASP A 98 10.28 4.38 19.12
CA ASP A 98 10.31 3.32 20.14
C ASP A 98 9.94 1.98 19.51
N THR A 99 10.82 1.00 19.66
CA THR A 99 10.70 -0.37 19.15
C THR A 99 9.50 -1.09 19.77
N LYS A 100 8.28 -0.76 19.33
CA LYS A 100 7.27 -1.78 19.20
C LYS A 100 7.68 -2.57 17.97
N GLU A 101 8.33 -3.71 18.22
CA GLU A 101 8.44 -4.77 17.23
C GLU A 101 7.03 -4.95 16.64
N VAL A 102 6.81 -4.39 15.45
CA VAL A 102 5.65 -4.74 14.65
C VAL A 102 5.94 -6.18 14.27
N ILE A 103 5.36 -7.08 15.06
CA ILE A 103 5.32 -8.50 14.75
C ILE A 103 4.57 -8.56 13.42
N THR A 104 5.34 -8.51 12.33
CA THR A 104 4.91 -8.89 10.98
C THR A 104 4.69 -10.40 10.99
N LYS A 105 3.73 -10.87 11.80
CA LYS A 105 2.98 -12.08 11.52
C LYS A 105 2.00 -11.75 10.39
N GLY A 106 2.57 -11.29 9.27
CA GLY A 106 1.94 -11.52 7.98
C GLY A 106 1.85 -13.03 7.84
N ILE A 107 0.65 -13.51 7.57
CA ILE A 107 0.37 -14.88 7.18
C ILE A 107 1.17 -15.13 5.90
N SER A 108 2.44 -15.45 6.06
CA SER A 108 3.27 -16.01 5.00
C SER A 108 2.75 -17.43 4.89
N ALA A 109 1.78 -17.65 4.00
CA ALA A 109 1.58 -18.98 3.46
C ALA A 109 2.97 -19.47 3.07
N GLU A 110 3.41 -20.59 3.67
CA GLU A 110 4.73 -21.19 3.50
C GLU A 110 5.13 -21.12 2.02
N SER A 111 5.97 -20.15 1.69
CA SER A 111 6.47 -19.99 0.34
C SER A 111 7.66 -20.93 0.21
N ASP A 112 7.56 -21.96 -0.63
CA ASP A 112 8.64 -22.88 -1.03
C ASP A 112 9.82 -22.18 -1.75
N LEU A 113 9.94 -20.86 -1.61
CA LEU A 113 10.90 -19.98 -2.26
C LEU A 113 11.88 -19.45 -1.21
N ASN A 114 13.17 -19.63 -1.48
CA ASN A 114 14.24 -19.17 -0.60
C ASN A 114 14.74 -17.82 -1.07
N TRP A 115 14.67 -16.81 -0.20
CA TRP A 115 15.31 -15.52 -0.48
C TRP A 115 16.79 -15.59 -0.13
N THR A 116 17.66 -15.23 -1.08
CA THR A 116 19.11 -15.13 -0.83
C THR A 116 19.44 -13.88 -0.03
N LYS A 117 20.64 -13.81 0.56
CA LYS A 117 21.07 -12.66 1.38
C LYS A 117 21.12 -11.36 0.57
N ASP A 118 21.57 -11.44 -0.67
CA ASP A 118 21.60 -10.31 -1.61
C ASP A 118 20.19 -9.90 -2.04
N GLY A 119 19.28 -10.85 -2.30
CA GLY A 119 17.88 -10.56 -2.62
C GLY A 119 17.15 -9.85 -1.46
N LEU A 120 17.35 -10.30 -0.22
CA LEU A 120 16.82 -9.63 0.97
C LEU A 120 17.40 -8.24 1.18
N ALA A 121 18.71 -8.07 0.98
CA ALA A 121 19.36 -6.77 1.11
C ALA A 121 18.79 -5.77 0.11
N GLU A 122 18.53 -6.20 -1.13
CA GLU A 122 17.93 -5.35 -2.16
C GLU A 122 16.45 -5.04 -1.87
N LEU A 123 15.68 -6.04 -1.42
CA LEU A 123 14.29 -5.87 -1.01
C LEU A 123 14.16 -4.86 0.16
N ASN A 124 15.09 -4.89 1.11
CA ASN A 124 15.07 -3.99 2.26
C ASN A 124 15.31 -2.51 1.88
N LYS A 125 16.01 -2.24 0.78
CA LYS A 125 16.16 -0.86 0.24
C LYS A 125 14.86 -0.29 -0.29
N ILE A 126 13.89 -1.14 -0.64
CA ILE A 126 12.60 -0.71 -1.18
C ILE A 126 11.75 -0.12 -0.05
N PRO A 127 11.05 1.01 -0.31
CA PRO A 127 10.17 1.60 0.68
C PRO A 127 9.08 0.65 1.19
N GLY A 128 8.84 0.65 2.50
CA GLY A 128 7.98 -0.30 3.22
C GLY A 128 6.57 -0.39 2.62
N PHE A 129 5.98 0.75 2.29
CA PHE A 129 4.66 0.87 1.66
C PHE A 129 4.56 0.27 0.24
N VAL A 130 5.68 -0.06 -0.41
CA VAL A 130 5.72 -0.78 -1.70
C VAL A 130 6.40 -2.15 -1.57
N ARG A 131 7.16 -2.37 -0.50
CA ARG A 131 8.01 -3.56 -0.30
C ARG A 131 7.19 -4.84 -0.30
N GLY A 132 6.04 -4.87 0.36
CA GLY A 132 5.13 -6.03 0.36
C GLY A 132 4.68 -6.42 -1.05
N LYS A 133 4.25 -5.44 -1.84
CA LYS A 133 3.87 -5.62 -3.25
C LYS A 133 5.04 -6.11 -4.10
N VAL A 134 6.23 -5.54 -3.93
CA VAL A 134 7.43 -5.99 -4.69
C VAL A 134 7.82 -7.42 -4.30
N LYS A 135 7.77 -7.76 -3.02
CA LYS A 135 8.05 -9.12 -2.54
C LYS A 135 7.11 -10.13 -3.21
N ARG A 136 5.80 -9.90 -3.16
CA ARG A 136 4.79 -10.80 -3.75
C ARG A 136 4.89 -10.89 -5.27
N ASN A 137 5.15 -9.77 -5.96
CA ASN A 137 5.36 -9.77 -7.41
C ASN A 137 6.60 -10.56 -7.80
N THR A 138 7.69 -10.42 -7.04
CA THR A 138 8.93 -11.18 -7.26
C THR A 138 8.71 -12.67 -6.99
N GLU A 139 8.00 -13.03 -5.93
CA GLU A 139 7.66 -14.42 -5.62
C GLU A 139 6.74 -15.05 -6.68
N LYS A 140 5.76 -14.29 -7.19
CA LYS A 140 4.90 -14.71 -8.31
C LYS A 140 5.72 -14.96 -9.57
N PHE A 141 6.60 -14.02 -9.93
CA PHE A 141 7.49 -14.13 -11.09
C PHE A 141 8.43 -15.35 -10.97
N ALA A 142 9.00 -15.56 -9.79
CA ALA A 142 9.84 -16.71 -9.52
C ALA A 142 9.07 -18.02 -9.68
N ARG A 143 7.83 -18.09 -9.16
CA ARG A 143 6.96 -19.27 -9.27
C ARG A 143 6.59 -19.58 -10.72
N GLU A 144 6.22 -18.57 -11.51
CA GLU A 144 5.88 -18.73 -12.92
C GLU A 144 7.05 -19.24 -13.77
N ARG A 145 8.30 -18.94 -13.35
CA ARG A 145 9.52 -19.38 -14.03
C ARG A 145 10.19 -20.60 -13.38
N GLY A 146 9.60 -21.16 -12.32
CA GLY A 146 10.17 -22.31 -11.60
C GLY A 146 11.48 -22.02 -10.87
N ILE A 147 11.75 -20.74 -10.55
CA ILE A 147 12.94 -20.31 -9.81
C ILE A 147 12.69 -20.51 -8.32
N LYS A 148 13.56 -21.24 -7.63
CA LYS A 148 13.45 -21.52 -6.17
C LYS A 148 14.17 -20.50 -5.30
N ASP A 149 15.30 -19.99 -5.77
CA ASP A 149 16.14 -19.05 -5.03
C ASP A 149 15.96 -17.63 -5.62
N ILE A 150 15.46 -16.70 -4.80
CA ILE A 150 15.20 -15.31 -5.19
C ILE A 150 16.44 -14.48 -4.87
N SER A 151 17.24 -14.18 -5.90
CA SER A 151 18.39 -13.28 -5.85
C SER A 151 18.04 -11.84 -6.22
N ALA A 152 19.00 -10.93 -6.05
CA ALA A 152 18.83 -9.54 -6.50
C ALA A 152 18.51 -9.46 -8.01
N GLU A 153 19.11 -10.34 -8.83
CA GLU A 153 18.84 -10.41 -10.27
C GLU A 153 17.39 -10.78 -10.58
N VAL A 154 16.82 -11.74 -9.84
CA VAL A 154 15.42 -12.15 -9.99
C VAL A 154 14.48 -11.00 -9.63
N LEU A 155 14.82 -10.24 -8.58
CA LEU A 155 14.06 -9.05 -8.18
C LEU A 155 14.08 -7.96 -9.27
N TYR A 156 15.24 -7.68 -9.87
CA TYR A 156 15.32 -6.74 -10.99
C TYR A 156 14.56 -7.22 -12.22
N ALA A 157 14.68 -8.50 -12.58
CA ALA A 157 13.95 -9.09 -13.70
C ALA A 157 12.42 -9.05 -13.47
N ALA A 158 11.96 -9.28 -12.24
CA ALA A 158 10.55 -9.16 -11.88
C ALA A 158 10.06 -7.70 -11.98
N LYS A 159 10.88 -6.73 -11.56
CA LYS A 159 10.56 -5.31 -11.69
C LYS A 159 10.39 -4.89 -13.15
N GLU A 160 11.27 -5.33 -14.04
CA GLU A 160 11.16 -5.07 -15.48
C GLU A 160 9.91 -5.70 -16.10
N ALA A 161 9.56 -6.91 -15.68
CA ALA A 161 8.37 -7.61 -16.18
C ALA A 161 7.04 -6.98 -15.73
N VAL A 162 7.01 -6.30 -14.58
CA VAL A 162 5.81 -5.60 -14.06
C VAL A 162 5.70 -4.18 -14.62
N GLY A 163 6.81 -3.59 -15.08
CA GLY A 163 6.84 -2.25 -15.70
C GLY A 163 6.49 -2.23 -17.19
N ALA A 164 6.14 -3.38 -17.78
CA ALA A 164 5.76 -3.55 -19.18
C ALA A 164 4.24 -3.71 -19.36
#